data_AF-A0A7C2LDV0-F1
#
_entry.id   AF-A0A7C2LDV0-F1
#
_cell.length_a   1.000
_cell.length_b   1.000
_cell.length_c   1.000
_cell.angle_alpha   90.00
_cell.angle_beta   90.00
_cell.angle_gamma   90.00
#
_symmetry.space_group_name_H-M   'P 1'
#
loop_
_entity.id
_entity.type
_entity.pdbx_description
1 polymer ?
#
loop_
_entity_poly.entity_id
_entity_poly.type
_entity_poly.pdbx_seq_one_letter_code
_entity_poly.pdbx_strand_id
1 'polypeptide(L)'
;MEKEILEKIYPKAKEIADELQLKLWDIKYFKRNKSKVLLITISREGGTSIKDCETFSKKIEKYLDEIDLIKERYYLEVQSKGISIKK
;
A
#
# COMPACT_ATOMS: atom_id res chain seq x y z
N MET A 1 18.30 0.03 -3.33
CA MET A 1 17.41 1.20 -3.21
C MET A 1 15.94 0.81 -3.11
N GLU A 2 15.36 0.04 -4.05
CA GLU A 2 13.94 -0.34 -3.98
C GLU A 2 13.59 -1.21 -2.75
N LYS A 3 14.46 -2.15 -2.37
CA LYS A 3 14.29 -2.99 -1.17
C LYS A 3 14.26 -2.20 0.14
N GLU A 4 15.09 -1.17 0.24
CA GLU A 4 15.22 -0.36 1.47
C GLU A 4 13.92 0.40 1.77
N ILE A 5 13.25 0.87 0.72
CA ILE A 5 11.92 1.48 0.79
C ILE A 5 10.90 0.45 1.32
N LEU A 6 10.90 -0.77 0.78
CA LEU A 6 10.02 -1.84 1.22
C LEU A 6 10.27 -2.21 2.68
N GLU A 7 11.52 -2.34 3.12
CA GLU A 7 11.86 -2.69 4.51
C GLU A 7 11.38 -1.62 5.51
N LYS A 8 11.34 -0.34 5.13
CA LYS A 8 10.81 0.73 5.98
C LYS A 8 9.29 0.84 5.95
N ILE A 9 8.66 0.58 4.80
CA ILE A 9 7.21 0.66 4.63
C ILE A 9 6.52 -0.58 5.19
N TYR A 10 7.09 -1.76 5.00
CA TYR A 10 6.52 -3.04 5.40
C TYR A 10 6.07 -3.11 6.87
N PRO A 11 6.89 -2.76 7.88
CA PRO A 11 6.46 -2.80 9.28
C PRO A 11 5.29 -1.85 9.53
N LYS A 12 5.32 -0.64 8.95
CA LYS A 12 4.23 0.33 9.13
C LYS A 12 2.95 -0.09 8.42
N ALA A 13 3.07 -0.58 7.18
CA ALA A 13 1.95 -1.11 6.41
C ALA A 13 1.31 -2.31 7.13
N LYS A 14 2.11 -3.17 7.75
CA LYS A 14 1.63 -4.29 8.55
C LYS A 14 0.90 -3.82 9.81
N GLU A 15 1.46 -2.85 10.53
CA GLU A 15 0.83 -2.25 11.71
C GLU A 15 -0.52 -1.61 11.37
N ILE A 16 -0.57 -0.78 10.32
CA ILE A 16 -1.82 -0.16 9.84
C ILE A 16 -2.83 -1.22 9.40
N ALA A 17 -2.37 -2.28 8.72
CA ALA A 17 -3.25 -3.36 8.31
C ALA A 17 -3.85 -4.06 9.54
N ASP A 18 -3.04 -4.40 10.54
CA ASP A 18 -3.48 -5.05 11.78
C ASP A 18 -4.50 -4.20 12.55
N GLU A 19 -4.23 -2.88 12.69
CA GLU A 19 -5.17 -1.92 13.29
C GLU A 19 -6.53 -1.89 12.59
N LEU A 20 -6.54 -2.07 11.26
CA LEU A 20 -7.76 -2.07 10.45
C LEU A 20 -8.36 -3.47 10.29
N GLN A 21 -7.83 -4.47 10.99
CA GLN A 21 -8.16 -5.89 10.83
C GLN A 21 -8.02 -6.37 9.37
N LEU A 22 -7.09 -5.79 8.64
CA LEU A 22 -6.71 -6.12 7.28
C LEU A 22 -5.47 -7.00 7.28
N LYS A 23 -5.37 -7.82 6.24
CA LYS A 23 -4.24 -8.70 5.96
C LYS A 23 -3.40 -8.06 4.87
N LEU A 24 -2.17 -7.68 5.21
CA LEU A 24 -1.18 -7.27 4.22
C LEU A 24 -0.77 -8.49 3.41
N TRP A 25 -1.01 -8.46 2.10
CA TRP A 25 -0.67 -9.56 1.20
C TRP A 25 0.72 -9.39 0.60
N ASP A 26 0.96 -8.25 -0.04
CA ASP A 26 2.19 -8.00 -0.77
C ASP A 26 2.40 -6.51 -0.98
N ILE A 27 3.66 -6.07 -1.00
CA ILE A 27 4.04 -4.70 -1.33
C ILE A 27 5.07 -4.75 -2.45
N LYS A 28 4.79 -4.03 -3.54
CA LYS A 28 5.68 -3.92 -4.68
C LYS A 28 6.01 -2.46 -4.92
N TYR A 29 7.29 -2.21 -5.11
CA TYR A 29 7.76 -0.92 -5.58
C TYR A 29 8.50 -1.15 -6.89
N PHE A 30 8.03 -0.50 -7.96
CA PHE A 30 8.60 -0.66 -9.29
C PHE A 30 8.50 0.65 -10.08
N LYS A 31 9.38 0.82 -11.06
CA LYS A 31 9.35 1.96 -11.98
C LYS A 31 8.50 1.62 -13.20
N ARG A 32 7.46 2.42 -13.47
CA ARG A 32 6.61 2.32 -14.67
C ARG A 32 6.85 3.55 -15.56
N ASN A 33 7.45 3.32 -16.73
CA ASN A 33 7.86 4.38 -17.66
C ASN A 33 8.82 5.40 -16.99
N LYS A 34 8.33 6.59 -16.66
CA LYS A 34 9.08 7.67 -16.00
C LYS A 34 8.64 7.90 -14.56
N SER A 35 7.70 7.11 -14.06
CA SER A 35 7.09 7.29 -12.75
C SER A 35 7.36 6.09 -11.86
N LYS A 36 7.51 6.33 -10.56
CA LYS A 36 7.62 5.28 -9.56
C LYS A 36 6.21 4.86 -9.12
N VAL A 37 5.99 3.57 -8.90
CA VAL A 37 4.70 3.02 -8.46
C VAL A 37 4.92 2.17 -7.23
N LEU A 38 4.21 2.51 -6.15
CA LEU A 38 4.14 1.74 -4.92
C LEU A 38 2.77 1.07 -4.87
N LEU A 39 2.75 -0.22 -5.16
CA LEU A 39 1.56 -1.05 -5.14
C LEU A 39 1.49 -1.84 -3.84
N ILE A 40 0.42 -1.64 -3.08
CA ILE A 40 0.16 -2.34 -1.82
C ILE A 40 -1.11 -3.16 -1.97
N THR A 41 -0.99 -4.47 -1.74
CA THR A 41 -2.12 -5.40 -1.76
C THR A 41 -2.54 -5.72 -0.33
N ILE A 42 -3.79 -5.42 0.00
CA ILE A 42 -4.41 -5.70 1.30
C ILE A 42 -5.66 -6.56 1.13
N SER A 43 -6.14 -7.22 2.18
CA SER A 43 -7.44 -7.90 2.14
C SER A 43 -7.96 -8.17 3.53
N ARG A 44 -9.26 -8.02 3.75
CA ARG A 44 -9.90 -8.41 5.01
C ARG A 44 -10.46 -9.83 4.95
N GLU A 45 -10.33 -10.55 6.06
CA GLU A 45 -11.05 -11.82 6.28
C GLU A 45 -12.55 -11.50 6.46
N GLY A 46 -13.34 -11.72 5.40
CA GLY A 46 -14.77 -11.32 5.34
C GLY A 46 -15.10 -10.26 4.28
N GLY A 47 -14.10 -9.80 3.51
CA GLY A 47 -14.30 -8.86 2.39
C GLY A 47 -13.87 -7.44 2.74
N THR A 48 -13.16 -6.81 1.81
CA THR A 48 -12.58 -5.46 1.99
C THR A 48 -13.57 -4.43 1.47
N SER A 49 -13.84 -3.37 2.23
CA SER A 49 -14.67 -2.25 1.76
C SER A 49 -13.81 -1.12 1.20
N ILE A 50 -14.42 -0.26 0.38
CA ILE A 50 -13.76 0.93 -0.20
C ILE A 50 -13.18 1.82 0.91
N LYS A 51 -13.91 1.96 2.04
CA LYS A 51 -13.44 2.71 3.21
C LYS A 51 -12.14 2.16 3.81
N ASP A 52 -11.95 0.84 3.79
CA ASP A 52 -10.73 0.21 4.30
C ASP A 52 -9.53 0.60 3.42
N CYS A 53 -9.68 0.53 2.09
CA CYS A 53 -8.66 0.97 1.15
C CYS A 53 -8.35 2.47 1.30
N GLU A 54 -9.37 3.32 1.43
CA GLU A 54 -9.16 4.77 1.60
C GLU A 54 -8.47 5.10 2.94
N THR A 55 -8.86 4.42 4.02
CA THR A 55 -8.26 4.64 5.34
C THR A 55 -6.81 4.17 5.36
N PHE A 56 -6.55 3.00 4.76
CA PHE A 56 -5.22 2.45 4.63
C PHE A 56 -4.32 3.36 3.79
N SER A 57 -4.82 3.84 2.63
CA SER A 57 -4.05 4.71 1.74
C SER A 57 -3.68 6.03 2.42
N LYS A 58 -4.62 6.67 3.13
CA LYS A 58 -4.34 7.91 3.89
C LYS A 58 -3.31 7.70 4.99
N LYS A 59 -3.42 6.61 5.77
CA LYS A 59 -2.47 6.31 6.85
C LYS A 59 -1.06 6.05 6.32
N ILE A 60 -0.94 5.26 5.24
CA ILE A 60 0.39 4.94 4.68
C ILE A 60 0.99 6.15 3.95
N GLU A 61 0.18 6.95 3.25
CA GLU A 61 0.62 8.19 2.60
C GLU A 61 1.21 9.17 3.61
N LYS A 62 0.54 9.35 4.76
CA LYS A 62 1.05 10.21 5.83
C LYS A 62 2.43 9.76 6.33
N TYR A 63 2.62 8.45 6.51
CA TYR A 63 3.93 7.91 6.90
C TYR A 63 4.99 8.10 5.81
N LEU A 64 4.61 7.94 4.53
CA LEU A 64 5.50 8.16 3.38
C LEU A 64 5.96 9.62 3.27
N ASP A 65 5.09 10.57 3.62
CA ASP A 65 5.41 11.99 3.72
C ASP A 65 6.39 12.28 4.87
N GLU A 66 6.16 11.70 6.06
CA GLU A 66 7.04 11.89 7.23
C GLU A 66 8.47 11.40 7.01
N ILE A 67 8.64 10.28 6.30
CA ILE A 67 9.96 9.68 6.08
C ILE A 67 10.73 10.32 4.90
N ASP A 68 10.08 11.19 4.10
CA ASP A 68 10.62 11.85 2.90
C ASP A 68 11.45 10.90 1.99
N LEU A 69 11.09 9.61 1.95
CA LEU A 69 11.92 8.59 1.28
C LEU A 69 11.87 8.74 -0.25
N ILE A 70 10.80 9.32 -0.77
CA ILE A 70 10.55 9.42 -2.21
C ILE A 70 10.47 10.91 -2.60
N LYS A 71 11.64 11.51 -2.82
CA LYS A 71 11.77 12.92 -3.30
C LYS A 71 11.24 13.16 -4.72
N GLU A 72 10.91 12.10 -5.46
CA GLU A 72 10.38 12.17 -6.82
C GLU A 72 8.89 11.83 -6.85
N ARG A 73 8.19 12.24 -7.91
CA ARG A 73 6.79 11.86 -8.13
C ARG A 73 6.63 10.34 -8.19
N TYR A 74 5.80 9.81 -7.31
CA TYR A 74 5.38 8.42 -7.32
C TYR A 74 3.86 8.31 -7.30
N TYR A 75 3.35 7.14 -7.66
CA TYR A 75 1.95 6.78 -7.58
C TYR A 75 1.77 5.72 -6.50
N LEU A 76 0.94 6.00 -5.51
CA LEU A 76 0.50 5.03 -4.51
C LEU A 76 -0.76 4.32 -5.02
N GLU A 77 -0.68 3.01 -5.22
CA GLU A 77 -1.83 2.18 -5.58
C GLU A 77 -2.11 1.20 -4.44
N VAL A 78 -3.27 1.35 -3.80
CA VAL A 78 -3.75 0.40 -2.79
C VAL A 78 -4.86 -0.43 -3.42
N GLN A 79 -4.67 -1.74 -3.50
CA GLN A 79 -5.66 -2.66 -4.05
C GLN A 79 -6.04 -3.72 -3.02
N SER A 80 -7.31 -4.12 -3.03
CA SER A 80 -7.77 -5.27 -2.28
C SER A 80 -7.53 -6.56 -3.07
N LYS A 81 -7.19 -7.67 -2.41
CA LYS A 81 -7.04 -9.01 -3.05
C LYS A 81 -8.38 -9.66 -3.48
N GLY A 82 -9.41 -8.88 -3.72
CA GLY A 82 -10.72 -9.35 -4.18
C GLY A 82 -11.50 -8.15 -4.70
N ILE A 83 -12.26 -8.21 -5.78
CA ILE A 83 -12.85 -9.34 -6.53
C ILE A 83 -12.51 -9.10 -8.00
N SER A 84 -12.01 -10.11 -8.74
CA SER A 84 -12.16 -10.05 -10.19
C SER A 84 -13.65 -9.94 -10.48
N ILE A 85 -14.11 -8.76 -10.88
CA ILE A 85 -15.34 -8.69 -11.65
C ILE A 85 -15.06 -9.39 -12.98
N LYS A 86 -15.19 -10.71 -13.00
CA LYS A 86 -15.48 -11.42 -14.24
C LYS A 86 -16.92 -11.05 -14.60
N LYS A 87 -17.09 -9.98 -15.39
CA LYS A 87 -18.13 -9.95 -16.41
C LYS A 87 -17.82 -8.91 -17.47
#